data_AF-A0A453FRV3-F1
#
_entry.id   AF-A0A453FRV3-F1
#
_cell.length_a   1.000
_cell.length_b   1.000
_cell.length_c   1.000
_cell.angle_alpha   90.00
_cell.angle_beta   90.00
_cell.angle_gamma   90.00
#
_symmetry.space_group_name_H-M   'P 1'
#
loop_
_entity.id
_entity.type
_entity.pdbx_description
1 polymer ?
#
loop_
_entity_poly.entity_id
_entity_poly.type
_entity_poly.pdbx_seq_one_letter_code
_entity_poly.pdbx_strand_id
1 'polypeptide(L)'
;EDFTAYADVCFREFGDRVATWTTVNQPNIGIVASYDIAIFPPARCSDPFGATKCTAGDSSVEPYIAAHNTLMAHASVVSLYRRKYQVSG
;
A
#
# COMPACT_ATOMS: atom_id res chain seq x y z
N GLU A 1 3.31 -9.33 4.45
CA GLU A 1 4.67 -9.79 4.77
C GLU A 1 5.66 -9.38 3.68
N ASP A 2 5.34 -9.65 2.40
CA ASP A 2 6.18 -9.27 1.25
C ASP A 2 6.62 -7.81 1.25
N PHE A 3 5.69 -6.87 1.50
CA PHE A 3 6.03 -5.45 1.54
C PHE A 3 7.03 -5.09 2.67
N THR A 4 6.98 -5.82 3.79
CA THR A 4 7.93 -5.66 4.89
C THR A 4 9.31 -6.18 4.51
N ALA A 5 9.38 -7.32 3.82
CA ALA A 5 10.64 -7.86 3.30
C ALA A 5 11.26 -6.93 2.24
N TYR A 6 10.44 -6.36 1.35
CA TYR A 6 10.87 -5.34 0.39
C TYR A 6 11.45 -4.11 1.12
N ALA A 7 10.77 -3.61 2.14
CA ALA A 7 11.26 -2.47 2.91
C ALA A 7 12.55 -2.79 3.68
N ASP A 8 12.72 -4.01 4.20
CA ASP A 8 13.96 -4.45 4.86
C ASP A 8 15.18 -4.33 3.93
N VAL A 9 15.01 -4.75 2.67
CA VAL A 9 16.04 -4.58 1.64
C VAL A 9 16.30 -3.09 1.39
N CYS A 10 15.28 -2.28 1.18
CA CYS A 10 15.45 -0.84 0.95
C CYS A 10 16.21 -0.15 2.10
N PHE A 11 15.83 -0.43 3.35
CA PHE A 11 16.51 0.14 4.52
C PHE A 11 17.95 -0.35 4.65
N ARG A 12 18.21 -1.62 4.37
CA ARG A 12 19.56 -2.19 4.43
C ARG A 12 20.49 -1.59 3.37
N GLU A 13 20.01 -1.45 2.14
CA GLU A 13 20.85 -1.04 1.01
C GLU A 13 21.01 0.49 0.88
N PHE A 14 20.06 1.27 1.38
CA PHE A 14 20.04 2.73 1.19
C PHE A 14 19.92 3.55 2.48
N GLY A 15 19.70 2.90 3.63
CA GLY A 15 19.51 3.59 4.92
C GLY A 15 20.73 4.37 5.41
N ASP A 16 21.91 4.13 4.84
CA ASP A 16 23.13 4.89 5.12
C ASP A 16 23.08 6.33 4.58
N ARG A 17 22.30 6.56 3.51
CA ARG A 17 22.15 7.86 2.82
C ARG A 17 20.76 8.45 2.93
N VAL A 18 19.73 7.60 3.03
CA VAL A 18 18.33 8.02 3.07
C VAL A 18 17.85 8.12 4.52
N ALA A 19 17.76 9.34 5.03
CA ALA A 19 17.34 9.63 6.40
C ALA A 19 15.81 9.74 6.57
N THR A 20 15.04 9.83 5.49
CA THR A 20 13.59 10.03 5.54
C THR A 20 12.88 9.10 4.56
N TRP A 21 11.86 8.42 5.05
CA TRP A 21 11.16 7.37 4.32
C TRP A 21 9.66 7.62 4.29
N THR A 22 9.06 7.42 3.12
CA THR A 22 7.60 7.28 2.95
C THR A 22 7.32 5.85 2.56
N THR A 23 6.40 5.20 3.26
CA THR A 23 6.06 3.79 3.02
C THR A 23 5.04 3.64 1.90
N VAL A 24 3.88 4.29 2.02
CA VAL A 24 2.81 4.24 1.01
C VAL A 24 2.41 5.67 0.64
N ASN A 25 2.38 5.96 -0.65
CA ASN A 25 1.89 7.24 -1.17
C ASN A 25 0.37 7.18 -1.38
N GLN A 26 -0.35 8.20 -0.88
CA GLN A 26 -1.77 8.47 -1.16
C GLN A 26 -2.68 7.22 -1.16
N PRO A 27 -2.73 6.45 -0.07
CA PRO A 27 -3.54 5.23 -0.02
C PRO A 27 -5.03 5.53 -0.28
N ASN A 28 -5.55 6.67 0.19
CA ASN A 28 -6.93 7.08 -0.02
C ASN A 28 -7.31 7.23 -1.50
N ILE A 29 -6.41 7.75 -2.34
CA ILE A 29 -6.64 7.88 -3.79
C ILE A 29 -6.35 6.56 -4.49
N GLY A 30 -5.19 5.96 -4.20
CA GLY A 30 -4.75 4.74 -4.87
C GLY A 30 -5.75 3.60 -4.72
N ILE A 31 -6.29 3.40 -3.51
CA ILE A 31 -7.24 2.32 -3.25
C ILE A 31 -8.57 2.54 -3.97
N VAL A 32 -9.17 3.73 -3.86
CA VAL A 32 -10.44 4.05 -4.52
C VAL A 32 -10.29 3.96 -6.04
N ALA A 33 -9.22 4.53 -6.60
CA ALA A 33 -8.98 4.47 -8.03
C ALA A 33 -8.73 3.03 -8.53
N SER A 34 -8.23 2.12 -7.70
CA SER A 34 -7.87 0.75 -8.11
C SER A 34 -8.97 -0.29 -7.89
N TYR A 35 -9.78 -0.15 -6.84
CA TYR A 35 -10.74 -1.16 -6.36
C TYR A 35 -12.19 -0.68 -6.26
N ASP A 36 -12.47 0.60 -6.55
CA ASP A 36 -13.84 1.14 -6.57
C ASP A 36 -14.20 1.74 -7.94
N ILE A 37 -13.29 2.55 -8.53
CA ILE A 37 -13.56 3.25 -9.79
C ILE A 37 -12.91 2.53 -10.99
N ALA A 38 -11.92 1.67 -10.76
CA ALA A 38 -11.17 0.94 -11.78
C ALA A 38 -10.42 1.82 -12.83
N ILE A 39 -9.80 2.91 -12.37
CA ILE A 39 -8.94 3.79 -13.20
C ILE A 39 -7.46 3.37 -13.09
N PHE A 40 -7.03 2.85 -11.94
CA PHE A 40 -5.67 2.37 -11.72
C PHE A 40 -5.63 0.84 -11.67
N PRO A 41 -4.50 0.20 -12.03
CA PRO A 41 -4.33 -1.24 -11.85
C PRO A 41 -4.57 -1.67 -10.39
N PRO A 42 -5.23 -2.81 -10.13
CA PRO A 42 -5.66 -3.83 -11.09
C PRO A 42 -7.01 -3.55 -11.78
N ALA A 43 -7.56 -2.35 -11.63
CA ALA A 43 -8.79 -1.89 -12.27
C ALA A 43 -10.00 -2.78 -11.96
N ARG A 44 -10.24 -3.00 -10.67
CA ARG A 44 -11.38 -3.78 -10.17
C ARG A 44 -12.48 -2.85 -9.67
N CYS A 45 -13.73 -3.22 -9.92
CA CYS A 45 -14.90 -2.53 -9.38
C CYS A 45 -16.17 -3.38 -9.56
N SER A 46 -17.29 -2.91 -9.00
CA SER A 46 -18.62 -3.46 -9.29
C SER A 46 -19.22 -2.89 -10.58
N ASP A 47 -19.66 -3.74 -11.50
CA ASP A 47 -20.48 -3.32 -12.65
C ASP A 47 -21.88 -2.89 -12.16
N PRO A 48 -22.50 -1.82 -12.73
CA PRO A 48 -22.03 -0.97 -13.82
C PRO A 48 -21.34 0.35 -13.37
N PHE A 49 -20.75 0.42 -12.18
CA PHE A 49 -20.41 1.69 -11.51
C PHE A 49 -18.96 2.18 -11.70
N GLY A 50 -18.10 1.42 -12.38
CA GLY A 50 -16.72 1.83 -12.66
C GLY A 50 -16.56 2.81 -13.82
N ALA A 51 -15.36 3.37 -13.94
CA ALA A 51 -14.94 4.12 -15.13
C ALA A 51 -14.80 3.24 -16.38
N THR A 52 -14.76 1.91 -16.20
CA THR A 52 -14.75 0.93 -17.28
C THR A 52 -15.80 -0.15 -17.02
N LYS A 53 -16.07 -0.99 -18.02
CA LYS A 53 -16.91 -2.19 -17.84
C LYS A 53 -16.14 -3.22 -17.01
N CYS A 54 -16.27 -3.12 -15.69
CA CYS A 54 -15.61 -4.04 -14.78
C CYS A 54 -16.16 -5.46 -14.95
N THR A 55 -15.25 -6.41 -15.11
CA THR A 55 -15.57 -7.84 -15.22
C THR A 55 -15.31 -8.58 -13.91
N ALA A 56 -14.69 -7.91 -12.94
CA ALA A 56 -14.41 -8.45 -11.62
C ALA A 56 -14.21 -7.29 -10.62
N GLY A 57 -14.52 -7.57 -9.36
CA GLY A 57 -14.39 -6.62 -8.26
C GLY A 57 -15.62 -6.65 -7.36
N ASP A 58 -15.49 -6.01 -6.20
CA ASP A 58 -16.62 -5.64 -5.35
C ASP A 58 -16.29 -4.30 -4.68
N SER A 59 -16.83 -3.22 -5.25
CA SER A 59 -16.66 -1.85 -4.77
C SER A 59 -17.11 -1.65 -3.32
N SER A 60 -17.99 -2.51 -2.79
CA SER A 60 -18.47 -2.41 -1.41
C SER A 60 -17.54 -3.04 -0.37
N VAL A 61 -16.56 -3.85 -0.82
CA VAL A 61 -15.69 -4.63 0.08
C VAL A 61 -14.21 -4.47 -0.25
N GLU A 62 -13.82 -4.57 -1.52
CA GLU A 62 -12.41 -4.59 -1.94
C GLU A 62 -11.62 -3.34 -1.53
N PRO A 63 -12.17 -2.11 -1.61
CA PRO A 63 -11.47 -0.93 -1.12
C PRO A 63 -11.10 -1.03 0.36
N TYR A 64 -11.98 -1.59 1.20
CA TYR A 64 -11.73 -1.75 2.63
C TYR A 64 -10.69 -2.83 2.92
N ILE A 65 -10.71 -3.94 2.17
CA ILE A 65 -9.67 -4.98 2.25
C ILE A 65 -8.30 -4.38 1.88
N ALA A 66 -8.23 -3.65 0.76
CA ALA A 66 -7.01 -3.00 0.32
C ALA A 66 -6.52 -1.96 1.32
N ALA A 67 -7.42 -1.16 1.91
CA ALA A 67 -7.08 -0.19 2.96
C ALA A 67 -6.53 -0.87 4.21
N HIS A 68 -7.19 -1.92 4.70
CA HIS A 68 -6.75 -2.67 5.87
C HIS A 68 -5.34 -3.25 5.65
N ASN A 69 -5.12 -3.93 4.53
CA ASN A 69 -3.82 -4.54 4.21
C ASN A 69 -2.73 -3.48 4.06
N THR A 70 -3.04 -2.34 3.44
CA THR A 70 -2.12 -1.22 3.31
C THR A 70 -1.71 -0.65 4.67
N LEU A 71 -2.66 -0.49 5.59
CA LEU A 71 -2.38 -0.02 6.96
C LEU A 71 -1.54 -1.03 7.75
N MET A 72 -1.84 -2.32 7.64
CA MET A 72 -1.06 -3.38 8.30
C MET A 72 0.35 -3.47 7.74
N ALA A 73 0.52 -3.33 6.42
CA ALA A 73 1.83 -3.27 5.77
C ALA A 73 2.63 -2.05 6.24
N HIS A 74 2.01 -0.87 6.27
CA HIS A 74 2.61 0.35 6.83
C HIS A 74 3.08 0.13 8.27
N ALA A 75 2.21 -0.38 9.15
CA ALA A 75 2.54 -0.60 10.56
C ALA A 75 3.69 -1.61 10.72
N SER A 76 3.70 -2.67 9.92
CA SER A 76 4.77 -3.67 9.92
C SER A 76 6.12 -3.07 9.51
N VAL A 77 6.15 -2.28 8.43
CA VAL A 77 7.35 -1.58 7.95
C VAL A 77 7.87 -0.57 8.96
N VAL A 78 6.98 0.24 9.57
CA VAL A 78 7.37 1.21 10.59
C VAL A 78 7.92 0.52 11.84
N SER A 79 7.32 -0.60 12.26
CA SER A 79 7.82 -1.40 13.38
C SER A 79 9.21 -1.96 13.09
N LEU A 80 9.44 -2.49 11.89
CA LEU A 80 10.76 -2.95 11.43
C LEU A 80 11.79 -1.81 11.46
N TYR A 81 11.47 -0.67 10.85
CA TYR A 81 12.37 0.49 10.79
C TYR A 81 12.79 0.93 12.19
N ARG A 82 11.82 1.13 13.09
CA ARG A 82 12.06 1.58 14.47
C ARG A 82 12.91 0.62 15.28
N ARG A 83 12.76 -0.69 15.07
CA ARG A 83 13.47 -1.71 15.85
C ARG A 83 14.87 -2.00 15.34
N LYS A 84 15.11 -1.87 14.03
CA LYS A 84 16.34 -2.36 13.37
C LYS A 84 17.19 -1.26 12.75
N TYR A 85 16.59 -0.15 12.31
CA TYR A 85 17.26 0.86 11.48
C TYR A 85 17.23 2.27 12.05
N GLN A 86 16.28 2.58 12.93
CA GLN A 86 16.26 3.86 13.63
C GLN A 86 17.27 3.81 14.77
N VAL A 87 18.42 4.47 14.57
CA VAL A 87 19.45 4.61 15.61
C VAL A 87 18.87 5.48 16.73
N SER A 88 18.80 4.94 17.94
CA SER A 88 18.59 5.74 19.16
C SER A 88 19.77 6.70 19.28
N GLY A 89 19.54 7.98 19.02
CA GLY A 89 20.53 9.03 19.28
C GLY A 89 20.90 9.11 20.76
#